data_AF-A0A5J4S3I3-F1
#
_entry.id   AF-A0A5J4S3I3-F1
#
_cell.length_a   1.000
_cell.length_b   1.000
_cell.length_c   1.000
_cell.angle_alpha   90.00
_cell.angle_beta   90.00
_cell.angle_gamma   90.00
#
_symmetry.space_group_name_H-M   'P 1'
#
loop_
_entity.id
_entity.type
_entity.pdbx_description
1 polymer ?
#
loop_
_entity_poly.entity_id
_entity_poly.type
_entity_poly.pdbx_seq_one_letter_code
_entity_poly.pdbx_strand_id
1 'polypeptide(L)'
;MVNDKITKQEGGENSTNLQGGTIIVNNGITYQDAKNIALDVFKSNYLELSEKAANTAKTRAEELIDDYIFKLQERTPEAINSMENPGMQYAVFTAQKEYAKTGDKELSDMLVDILVDRATQQERNLKQIVLDESLSIVPKLTSNQLDTLTIIFVF
;
A
#
# COMPACT_ATOMS: atom_id res chain seq x y z
N MET A 1 10.80 1.59 67.03
CA MET A 1 11.92 2.46 66.64
C MET A 1 11.41 3.50 65.65
N VAL A 2 11.83 4.77 65.82
CA VAL A 2 11.45 5.97 65.04
C VAL A 2 12.51 6.24 63.95
N ASN A 3 12.14 6.89 62.84
CA ASN A 3 12.99 7.11 61.67
C ASN A 3 13.06 8.62 61.31
N ASP A 4 14.21 9.25 61.51
CA ASP A 4 14.54 10.59 61.00
C ASP A 4 15.27 10.48 59.64
N LYS A 5 14.91 11.31 58.66
CA LYS A 5 15.51 11.29 57.31
C LYS A 5 16.53 12.41 57.11
N ILE A 6 17.81 12.05 57.18
CA ILE A 6 18.93 12.75 56.55
C ILE A 6 19.10 12.18 55.14
N THR A 7 19.20 13.03 54.11
CA THR A 7 19.44 12.60 52.73
C THR A 7 20.92 12.74 52.35
N LYS A 8 21.56 11.63 52.01
CA LYS A 8 22.91 11.53 51.45
C LYS A 8 22.81 10.70 50.17
N GLN A 9 23.46 11.15 49.08
CA GLN A 9 23.47 10.42 47.81
C GLN A 9 24.91 10.28 47.30
N GLU A 10 25.30 9.05 46.98
CA GLU A 10 26.58 8.70 46.35
C GLU A 10 26.27 7.86 45.10
N GLY A 11 26.93 8.16 43.97
CA GLY A 11 26.72 7.49 42.68
C GLY A 11 28.01 6.85 42.17
N GLY A 12 27.87 5.73 41.44
CA GLY A 12 28.96 5.01 40.78
C GLY A 12 28.88 5.08 39.25
N GLU A 13 29.81 4.43 38.53
CA GLU A 13 29.79 4.39 37.06
C GLU A 13 28.46 3.82 36.52
N ASN A 14 27.89 4.49 35.52
CA ASN A 14 26.58 4.22 34.89
C ASN A 14 25.33 4.35 35.78
N SER A 15 25.38 5.10 36.87
CA SER A 15 24.19 5.41 37.68
C SER A 15 23.55 6.74 37.32
N THR A 16 22.21 6.82 37.37
CA THR A 16 21.47 8.09 37.33
C THR A 16 20.82 8.33 38.67
N ASN A 17 21.41 9.24 39.43
CA ASN A 17 21.04 9.52 40.81
C ASN A 17 20.24 10.83 40.86
N LEU A 18 18.97 10.74 41.24
CA LEU A 18 18.03 11.86 41.21
C LEU A 18 17.50 12.08 42.63
N GLN A 19 17.76 13.24 43.23
CA GLN A 19 17.27 13.62 44.56
C GLN A 19 16.82 15.07 44.60
N GLY A 20 15.57 15.30 44.96
CA GLY A 20 14.90 16.59 44.93
C GLY A 20 13.43 16.43 45.32
N GLY A 21 12.81 17.46 45.88
CA GLY A 21 11.40 17.42 46.30
C GLY A 21 10.43 17.21 45.13
N THR A 22 10.81 17.60 43.93
CA THR A 22 10.13 17.24 42.68
C THR A 22 11.16 17.18 41.56
N ILE A 23 11.17 16.08 40.82
CA ILE A 23 12.06 15.84 39.69
C ILE A 23 11.19 15.40 38.50
N ILE A 24 11.36 16.05 37.35
CA ILE A 24 10.70 15.66 36.10
C ILE A 24 11.79 15.22 35.13
N VAL A 25 11.78 13.92 34.80
CA VAL A 25 12.70 13.33 33.82
C VAL A 25 11.90 13.00 32.56
N ASN A 26 12.28 13.57 31.43
CA ASN A 26 11.68 13.25 30.14
C ASN A 26 12.56 12.23 29.41
N ASN A 27 12.18 10.96 29.47
CA ASN A 27 12.75 9.95 28.60
C ASN A 27 12.06 10.06 27.23
N GLY A 28 12.85 10.19 26.16
CA GLY A 28 12.33 10.22 24.78
C GLY A 28 11.61 8.92 24.40
N ILE A 29 11.05 8.88 23.19
CA ILE A 29 10.33 7.70 22.69
C ILE A 29 11.27 6.49 22.59
N THR A 30 10.83 5.35 23.12
CA THR A 30 11.54 4.09 22.94
C THR A 30 11.29 3.54 21.53
N TYR A 31 12.08 2.55 21.10
CA TYR A 31 11.83 1.82 19.86
C TYR A 31 10.40 1.24 19.82
N GLN A 32 9.91 0.75 20.95
CA GLN A 32 8.57 0.19 21.07
C GLN A 32 7.50 1.28 20.88
N ASP A 33 7.73 2.49 21.42
CA ASP A 33 6.84 3.64 21.22
C ASP A 33 6.83 4.08 19.75
N ALA A 34 7.99 4.15 19.11
CA ALA A 34 8.09 4.49 17.68
C ALA A 34 7.38 3.47 16.78
N LYS A 35 7.49 2.17 17.09
CA LYS A 35 6.79 1.10 16.38
C LYS A 35 5.28 1.20 16.56
N ASN A 36 4.81 1.47 17.77
CA ASN A 36 3.38 1.63 18.06
C ASN A 36 2.81 2.86 17.35
N ILE A 37 3.52 4.00 17.37
CA ILE A 37 3.15 5.21 16.63
C ILE A 37 3.06 4.92 15.13
N ALA A 38 4.02 4.19 14.54
CA ALA A 38 3.99 3.82 13.14
C ALA A 38 2.81 2.90 12.79
N LEU A 39 2.50 1.93 13.66
CA LEU A 39 1.36 1.03 13.51
C LEU A 39 0.01 1.75 13.69
N ASP A 40 -0.07 2.73 14.57
CA ASP A 40 -1.28 3.52 14.81
C ASP A 40 -1.51 4.53 13.70
N VAL A 41 -0.46 5.14 13.15
CA VAL A 41 -0.53 5.93 11.92
C VAL A 41 -0.99 5.02 10.77
N PHE A 42 -0.49 3.79 10.65
CA PHE A 42 -0.95 2.85 9.63
C PHE A 42 -2.43 2.49 9.80
N LYS A 43 -2.86 2.07 10.99
CA LYS A 43 -4.26 1.72 11.29
C LYS A 43 -5.22 2.90 11.13
N SER A 44 -4.81 4.10 11.54
CA SER A 44 -5.62 5.32 11.39
C SER A 44 -5.73 5.79 9.94
N ASN A 45 -4.81 5.38 9.07
CA ASN A 45 -4.83 5.67 7.63
C ASN A 45 -5.33 4.50 6.78
N TYR A 46 -5.54 3.32 7.37
CA TYR A 46 -6.07 2.16 6.66
C TYR A 46 -7.60 2.19 6.72
N LEU A 47 -8.25 1.97 5.58
CA LEU A 47 -9.71 1.90 5.47
C LEU A 47 -10.21 0.68 6.26
N GLU A 48 -10.66 0.87 7.50
CA GLU A 48 -11.64 -0.04 8.11
C GLU A 48 -12.95 0.10 7.33
N LEU A 49 -13.05 -0.64 6.23
CA LEU A 49 -14.29 -0.79 5.51
C LEU A 49 -15.30 -1.44 6.45
N SER A 50 -16.51 -0.88 6.52
CA SER A 50 -17.64 -1.61 7.11
C SER A 50 -17.69 -3.02 6.48
N GLU A 51 -18.10 -4.03 7.24
CA GLU A 51 -18.11 -5.42 6.77
C GLU A 51 -18.70 -5.59 5.36
N LYS A 52 -19.80 -4.87 5.06
CA LYS A 52 -20.44 -4.85 3.74
C LYS A 52 -19.54 -4.25 2.65
N ALA A 53 -18.84 -3.15 2.95
CA ALA A 53 -17.92 -2.52 2.01
C ALA A 53 -16.66 -3.38 1.81
N ALA A 54 -16.16 -4.04 2.85
CA ALA A 54 -15.05 -4.98 2.77
C ALA A 54 -15.38 -6.17 1.86
N ASN A 55 -16.57 -6.75 2.04
CA ASN A 55 -17.05 -7.84 1.18
C ASN A 55 -17.20 -7.38 -0.28
N THR A 56 -17.76 -6.19 -0.51
CA THR A 56 -17.90 -5.62 -1.87
C THR A 56 -16.53 -5.42 -2.54
N ALA A 57 -15.57 -4.83 -1.81
CA ALA A 57 -14.22 -4.62 -2.30
C ALA A 57 -13.51 -5.94 -2.61
N LYS A 58 -13.68 -6.95 -1.75
CA LYS A 58 -13.14 -8.30 -1.94
C LYS A 58 -13.70 -8.95 -3.21
N THR A 59 -15.02 -8.98 -3.39
CA THR A 59 -15.65 -9.57 -4.59
C THR A 59 -15.13 -8.92 -5.86
N ARG A 60 -15.04 -7.58 -5.90
CA ARG A 60 -14.49 -6.86 -7.06
C ARG A 60 -13.00 -7.18 -7.30
N ALA A 61 -12.21 -7.25 -6.24
CA ALA A 61 -10.81 -7.61 -6.36
C ALA A 61 -10.60 -9.04 -6.87
N GLU A 62 -11.49 -9.98 -6.51
CA GLU A 62 -11.51 -11.35 -7.04
C GLU A 62 -11.91 -11.37 -8.52
N GLU A 63 -12.99 -10.68 -8.89
CA GLU A 63 -13.43 -10.54 -10.29
C GLU A 63 -12.31 -10.05 -11.22
N LEU A 64 -11.60 -8.99 -10.84
CA LEU A 64 -10.50 -8.45 -11.66
C LEU A 64 -9.35 -9.45 -11.83
N ILE A 65 -9.07 -10.26 -10.80
CA ILE A 65 -8.01 -11.29 -10.89
C ILE A 65 -8.44 -12.40 -11.82
N ASP A 66 -9.70 -12.87 -11.73
CA ASP A 66 -10.20 -13.91 -12.60
C ASP A 66 -10.14 -13.46 -14.06
N ASP A 67 -10.60 -12.24 -14.35
CA ASP A 67 -10.55 -11.64 -15.70
C ASP A 67 -9.10 -11.48 -16.19
N TYR A 68 -8.18 -11.02 -15.31
CA TYR A 68 -6.76 -10.90 -15.63
C TYR A 68 -6.12 -12.25 -15.96
N ILE A 69 -6.29 -13.26 -15.10
CA ILE A 69 -5.69 -14.59 -15.30
C ILE A 69 -6.25 -15.26 -16.55
N PHE A 70 -7.56 -15.15 -16.78
CA PHE A 70 -8.18 -15.63 -18.01
C PHE A 70 -7.55 -15.00 -19.25
N LYS A 71 -7.50 -13.66 -19.31
CA LYS A 71 -6.95 -12.94 -20.47
C LYS A 71 -5.44 -13.16 -20.65
N LEU A 72 -4.70 -13.30 -19.55
CA LEU A 72 -3.27 -13.63 -19.57
C LEU A 72 -3.02 -15.01 -20.17
N GLN A 73 -3.82 -16.01 -19.78
CA GLN A 73 -3.73 -17.37 -20.33
C GLN A 73 -4.09 -17.42 -21.82
N GLU A 74 -5.04 -16.62 -22.27
CA GLU A 74 -5.40 -16.52 -23.69
C GLU A 74 -4.31 -15.84 -24.53
N ARG A 75 -3.69 -14.77 -24.02
CA ARG A 75 -2.77 -13.92 -24.81
C ARG A 75 -1.30 -14.35 -24.69
N THR A 76 -0.83 -14.64 -23.49
CA THR A 76 0.60 -14.90 -23.18
C THR A 76 0.72 -15.80 -21.94
N PRO A 77 0.35 -17.09 -22.03
CA PRO A 77 0.32 -17.99 -20.87
C PRO A 77 1.68 -18.14 -20.17
N GLU A 78 2.80 -18.03 -20.87
CA GLU A 78 4.15 -18.05 -20.31
C GLU A 78 4.45 -16.86 -19.37
N ALA A 79 3.72 -15.76 -19.51
CA ALA A 79 3.88 -14.57 -18.67
C ALA A 79 3.30 -14.74 -17.26
N ILE A 80 2.63 -15.86 -16.96
CA ILE A 80 2.15 -16.20 -15.61
C ILE A 80 3.28 -16.18 -14.56
N ASN A 81 4.50 -16.54 -14.97
CA ASN A 81 5.68 -16.54 -14.10
C ASN A 81 6.05 -15.12 -13.62
N SER A 82 5.58 -14.06 -14.30
CA SER A 82 5.78 -12.68 -13.84
C SER A 82 5.19 -12.41 -12.47
N MET A 83 4.20 -13.20 -12.01
CA MET A 83 3.58 -13.07 -10.70
C MET A 83 4.54 -13.33 -9.52
N GLU A 84 5.69 -13.97 -9.77
CA GLU A 84 6.77 -14.11 -8.78
C GLU A 84 7.49 -12.78 -8.51
N ASN A 85 7.37 -11.81 -9.42
CA ASN A 85 8.02 -10.51 -9.31
C ASN A 85 7.25 -9.57 -8.35
N PRO A 86 7.91 -8.97 -7.35
CA PRO A 86 7.26 -8.01 -6.43
C PRO A 86 6.64 -6.78 -7.13
N GLY A 87 7.26 -6.31 -8.22
CA GLY A 87 6.72 -5.20 -9.01
C GLY A 87 5.43 -5.58 -9.72
N MET A 88 5.34 -6.80 -10.25
CA MET A 88 4.09 -7.31 -10.83
C MET A 88 3.00 -7.48 -9.76
N GLN A 89 3.34 -8.01 -8.59
CA GLN A 89 2.40 -8.11 -7.46
C GLN A 89 1.88 -6.74 -7.03
N TYR A 90 2.75 -5.72 -7.00
CA TYR A 90 2.34 -4.35 -6.72
C TYR A 90 1.44 -3.75 -7.80
N ALA A 91 1.72 -4.04 -9.08
CA ALA A 91 0.87 -3.64 -10.20
C ALA A 91 -0.54 -4.25 -10.07
N VAL A 92 -0.63 -5.56 -9.81
CA VAL A 92 -1.89 -6.26 -9.56
C VAL A 92 -2.64 -5.64 -8.37
N PHE A 93 -1.96 -5.43 -7.25
CA PHE A 93 -2.56 -4.80 -6.08
C PHE A 93 -3.10 -3.39 -6.37
N THR A 94 -2.36 -2.62 -7.17
CA THR A 94 -2.80 -1.28 -7.59
C THR A 94 -4.09 -1.35 -8.41
N ALA A 95 -4.14 -2.22 -9.42
CA ALA A 95 -5.34 -2.43 -10.23
C ALA A 95 -6.55 -2.86 -9.38
N GLN A 96 -6.37 -3.86 -8.50
CA GLN A 96 -7.40 -4.34 -7.59
C GLN A 96 -7.97 -3.21 -6.72
N LYS A 97 -7.08 -2.40 -6.12
CA LYS A 97 -7.47 -1.28 -5.26
C LYS A 97 -8.33 -0.26 -6.01
N GLU A 98 -7.96 0.06 -7.25
CA GLU A 98 -8.66 1.08 -8.04
C GLU A 98 -10.04 0.57 -8.50
N TYR A 99 -10.14 -0.67 -8.97
CA TYR A 99 -11.44 -1.27 -9.33
C TYR A 99 -12.32 -1.57 -8.11
N ALA A 100 -11.76 -2.06 -7.01
CA ALA A 100 -12.52 -2.34 -5.79
C ALA A 100 -13.28 -1.10 -5.27
N LYS A 101 -12.65 0.07 -5.38
CA LYS A 101 -13.23 1.37 -5.01
C LYS A 101 -14.40 1.77 -5.91
N THR A 102 -14.30 1.57 -7.23
CA THR A 102 -15.29 2.10 -8.19
C THR A 102 -16.37 1.07 -8.54
N GLY A 103 -15.98 -0.18 -8.82
CA GLY A 103 -16.84 -1.19 -9.43
C GLY A 103 -17.16 -0.91 -10.90
N ASP A 104 -16.40 -0.01 -11.54
CA ASP A 104 -16.56 0.35 -12.94
C ASP A 104 -15.95 -0.74 -13.85
N LYS A 105 -16.80 -1.37 -14.66
CA LYS A 105 -16.41 -2.49 -15.53
C LYS A 105 -15.54 -2.05 -16.71
N GLU A 106 -15.79 -0.88 -17.29
CA GLU A 106 -14.93 -0.36 -18.37
C GLU A 106 -13.51 -0.10 -17.83
N LEU A 107 -13.42 0.43 -16.60
CA LEU A 107 -12.15 0.57 -15.90
C LEU A 107 -11.48 -0.78 -15.65
N SER A 108 -12.23 -1.78 -15.19
CA SER A 108 -11.71 -3.14 -14.97
C SER A 108 -11.06 -3.69 -16.24
N ASP A 109 -11.75 -3.61 -17.37
CA ASP A 109 -11.27 -4.14 -18.65
C ASP A 109 -9.96 -3.47 -19.08
N MET A 110 -9.86 -2.14 -18.95
CA MET A 110 -8.63 -1.41 -19.25
C MET A 110 -7.48 -1.78 -18.31
N LEU A 111 -7.75 -1.90 -17.01
CA LEU A 111 -6.72 -2.30 -16.03
C LEU A 111 -6.22 -3.71 -16.31
N VAL A 112 -7.11 -4.64 -16.65
CA VAL A 112 -6.76 -6.00 -17.05
C VAL A 112 -5.85 -5.99 -18.29
N ASP A 113 -6.15 -5.17 -19.30
CA ASP A 113 -5.29 -5.05 -20.49
C ASP A 113 -3.89 -4.53 -20.17
N ILE A 114 -3.81 -3.52 -19.31
CA ILE A 114 -2.52 -2.98 -18.85
C ILE A 114 -1.75 -4.04 -18.08
N LEU A 115 -2.40 -4.83 -17.22
CA LEU A 115 -1.76 -5.91 -16.46
C LEU A 115 -1.22 -7.02 -17.36
N VAL A 116 -1.99 -7.44 -18.37
CA VAL A 116 -1.52 -8.45 -19.35
C VAL A 116 -0.30 -7.93 -20.10
N ASP A 117 -0.34 -6.69 -20.58
CA ASP A 117 0.81 -6.10 -21.27
C ASP A 117 2.01 -5.94 -20.33
N ARG A 118 1.77 -5.60 -19.06
CA ARG A 118 2.79 -5.45 -18.02
C ARG A 118 3.46 -6.77 -17.67
N ALA A 119 2.71 -7.87 -17.62
CA ALA A 119 3.23 -9.21 -17.31
C ALA A 119 4.30 -9.67 -18.32
N THR A 120 4.23 -9.18 -19.56
CA THR A 120 5.23 -9.47 -20.60
C THR A 120 6.55 -8.70 -20.43
N GLN A 121 6.62 -7.71 -19.53
CA GLN A 121 7.78 -6.83 -19.34
C GLN A 121 8.60 -7.25 -18.11
N GLN A 122 9.51 -8.20 -18.27
CA GLN A 122 10.32 -8.70 -17.15
C GLN A 122 11.46 -7.76 -16.74
N GLU A 123 11.96 -6.96 -17.68
CA GLU A 123 13.04 -6.00 -17.43
C GLU A 123 12.50 -4.60 -17.10
N ARG A 124 13.27 -3.85 -16.30
CA ARG A 124 12.96 -2.45 -16.01
C ARG A 124 13.25 -1.59 -17.24
N ASN A 125 12.23 -1.32 -18.03
CA ASN A 125 12.30 -0.50 -19.23
C ASN A 125 11.22 0.60 -19.23
N LEU A 126 11.27 1.52 -20.20
CA LEU A 126 10.31 2.62 -20.26
C LEU A 126 8.86 2.12 -20.37
N LYS A 127 8.61 1.07 -21.16
CA LYS A 127 7.28 0.49 -21.34
C LYS A 127 6.72 -0.02 -20.01
N GLN A 128 7.53 -0.73 -19.23
CA GLN A 128 7.20 -1.19 -17.89
C GLN A 128 6.81 -0.04 -16.96
N ILE A 129 7.62 1.03 -16.93
CA ILE A 129 7.35 2.21 -16.09
C ILE A 129 6.03 2.89 -16.49
N VAL A 130 5.80 3.05 -17.80
CA VAL A 130 4.57 3.67 -18.31
C VAL A 130 3.34 2.82 -17.97
N LEU A 131 3.43 1.49 -18.10
CA LEU A 131 2.34 0.58 -17.73
C LEU A 131 2.03 0.64 -16.23
N ASP A 132 3.05 0.64 -15.37
CA ASP A 132 2.86 0.77 -13.92
C ASP A 132 2.21 2.11 -13.55
N GLU A 133 2.65 3.21 -14.16
CA GLU A 133 2.05 4.52 -13.92
C GLU A 133 0.60 4.58 -14.43
N SER A 134 0.32 3.97 -15.58
CA SER A 134 -1.00 3.94 -16.20
C SER A 134 -2.05 3.33 -15.28
N LEU A 135 -1.70 2.30 -14.51
CA LEU A 135 -2.60 1.69 -13.50
C LEU A 135 -3.12 2.69 -12.46
N SER A 136 -2.36 3.76 -12.19
CA SER A 136 -2.75 4.82 -11.25
C SER A 136 -3.37 6.05 -11.92
N ILE A 137 -3.19 6.22 -13.23
CA ILE A 137 -3.65 7.38 -14.00
C ILE A 137 -4.98 7.12 -14.69
N VAL A 138 -5.17 5.97 -15.32
CA VAL A 138 -6.43 5.60 -16.00
C VAL A 138 -7.66 5.75 -15.08
N PRO A 139 -7.63 5.32 -13.80
CA PRO A 139 -8.76 5.51 -12.88
C PRO A 139 -9.13 6.98 -12.58
N LYS A 140 -8.27 7.94 -12.94
CA LYS A 140 -8.50 9.38 -12.74
C LYS A 140 -9.20 10.03 -13.95
N LEU A 141 -9.36 9.28 -15.04
CA LEU A 141 -9.95 9.75 -16.28
C LEU A 141 -11.34 9.14 -16.46
N THR A 142 -12.26 9.94 -16.98
CA THR A 142 -13.58 9.45 -17.43
C THR A 142 -13.47 8.82 -18.81
N SER A 143 -14.42 7.96 -19.20
CA SER A 143 -14.47 7.35 -20.53
C SER A 143 -14.40 8.42 -21.65
N ASN A 144 -15.12 9.53 -21.52
CA ASN A 144 -15.06 10.65 -22.48
C ASN A 144 -13.65 11.26 -22.63
N GLN A 145 -12.88 11.35 -21.54
CA GLN A 145 -11.51 11.87 -21.57
C GLN A 145 -10.55 10.88 -22.23
N LEU A 146 -10.75 9.58 -22.01
CA LEU A 146 -10.00 8.51 -22.68
C LEU A 146 -10.32 8.44 -24.18
N ASP A 147 -11.60 8.58 -24.54
CA ASP A 147 -12.03 8.68 -25.94
C ASP A 147 -11.36 9.87 -26.62
N THR A 148 -11.30 11.02 -25.94
CA THR A 148 -10.62 12.22 -26.45
C THR A 148 -9.13 11.99 -26.67
N LEU A 149 -8.44 11.27 -25.77
CA LEU A 149 -7.03 10.92 -25.95
C LEU A 149 -6.82 9.99 -27.13
N THR A 150 -7.75 9.06 -27.36
CA THR A 150 -7.67 8.09 -28.46
C THR A 150 -7.68 8.78 -29.83
N ILE A 151 -8.36 9.93 -29.98
CA ILE A 151 -8.38 10.73 -31.22
C ILE A 151 -6.97 11.13 -31.67
N ILE A 152 -6.03 11.35 -30.76
CA ILE A 152 -4.65 11.73 -31.09
C ILE A 152 -3.96 10.66 -31.94
N PHE A 153 -4.35 9.38 -31.77
CA PHE A 153 -3.74 8.24 -32.45
C PHE A 153 -4.52 7.76 -33.69
N VAL A 154 -5.60 8.46 -34.06
CA VAL A 154 -6.42 8.15 -35.25
C VAL A 154 -5.86 8.81 -36.52
N PHE A 155 -4.98 9.82 -36.38
CA PHE A 155 -4.29 10.50 -37.48
C PHE A 155 -2.86 10.01 -37.63
#